data_AF-A5ILX4-F1
#
_entry.id   AF-A5ILX4-F1
#
_cell.length_a   1.000
_cell.length_b   1.000
_cell.length_c   1.000
_cell.angle_alpha   90.00
_cell.angle_beta   90.00
_cell.angle_gamma   90.00
#
_symmetry.space_group_name_H-M   'P 1'
#
loop_
_entity.id
_entity.type
_entity.pdbx_description
1 polymer ?
#
loop_
_entity_poly.entity_id
_entity_poly.type
_entity_poly.pdbx_seq_one_letter_code
_entity_poly.pdbx_strand_id
1 'polypeptide(L)'
;MERVLRDIISEGCTRIYCVHLSSKLSAFYNVMKSVTERLKEEFPSVTFRVIDTKQLSIGAGYVLLKLMEAVKDGREDLEKVVQEVNERIKIRFSVLEFDYLMKSGRVKTIKECSEIS
;
A
#
# COMPACT_ATOMS: atom_id res chain seq x y z
N MET A 1 -1.13 -1.67 15.39
CA MET A 1 -1.75 -2.38 14.26
C MET A 1 -2.58 -3.56 14.73
N GLU A 2 -2.01 -4.51 15.47
CA GLU A 2 -2.77 -5.69 15.94
C GLU A 2 -4.00 -5.32 16.78
N ARG A 3 -3.86 -4.41 17.76
CA ARG A 3 -4.99 -3.90 18.56
C ARG A 3 -6.16 -3.42 17.69
N VAL A 4 -5.88 -2.59 16.69
CA VAL A 4 -6.90 -2.05 15.76
C VAL A 4 -7.62 -3.18 15.00
N LEU A 5 -6.89 -4.21 14.57
CA LEU A 5 -7.51 -5.35 13.91
C LEU A 5 -8.41 -6.14 14.86
N ARG A 6 -7.99 -6.34 16.11
CA ARG A 6 -8.82 -7.01 17.14
C ARG A 6 -10.09 -6.21 17.45
N ASP A 7 -9.98 -4.89 17.52
CA ASP A 7 -11.13 -4.00 17.72
C ASP A 7 -12.13 -4.15 16.55
N ILE A 8 -11.66 -4.10 15.29
CA ILE A 8 -12.48 -4.30 14.09
C ILE A 8 -13.13 -5.70 14.06
N ILE A 9 -12.41 -6.75 14.46
CA ILE A 9 -12.96 -8.12 14.56
C ILE A 9 -14.05 -8.18 15.63
N SER A 10 -13.86 -7.50 16.76
CA SER A 10 -14.84 -7.45 17.85
C SER A 10 -16.14 -6.75 17.46
N GLU A 11 -16.08 -5.85 16.47
CA GLU A 11 -17.26 -5.22 15.84
C GLU A 11 -17.99 -6.16 14.86
N GLY A 12 -17.52 -7.40 14.68
CA GLY A 12 -18.15 -8.41 13.83
C GLY A 12 -17.65 -8.43 12.38
N CYS A 13 -16.60 -7.67 12.05
CA CYS A 13 -16.03 -7.69 10.70
C CYS A 13 -15.28 -9.01 10.42
N THR A 14 -15.74 -9.77 9.42
CA THR A 14 -15.15 -11.05 9.03
C THR A 14 -14.26 -10.97 7.79
N ARG A 15 -14.23 -9.82 7.10
CA ARG A 15 -13.40 -9.63 5.91
C ARG A 15 -12.69 -8.28 5.97
N ILE A 16 -11.36 -8.32 6.10
CA ILE A 16 -10.53 -7.16 6.40
C ILE A 16 -9.47 -6.98 5.31
N TYR A 17 -9.45 -5.79 4.71
CA TYR A 17 -8.47 -5.40 3.69
C TYR A 17 -7.49 -4.39 4.28
N CYS A 18 -6.23 -4.80 4.44
CA CYS A 18 -5.15 -3.95 4.93
C CYS A 18 -4.37 -3.37 3.74
N VAL A 19 -4.71 -2.14 3.34
CA VAL A 19 -4.10 -1.48 2.18
C VAL A 19 -2.95 -0.58 2.64
N HIS A 20 -1.75 -0.80 2.11
CA HIS A 20 -0.54 -0.09 2.51
C HIS A 20 0.15 0.61 1.33
N LEU A 21 0.85 1.70 1.65
CA LEU A 21 1.80 2.35 0.74
C LEU A 21 2.94 1.39 0.34
N SER A 22 3.66 1.75 -0.72
CA SER A 22 4.68 0.93 -1.36
C SER A 22 5.61 0.23 -0.37
N SER A 23 5.69 -1.10 -0.46
CA SER A 23 6.62 -1.91 0.34
C SER A 23 8.09 -1.56 0.11
N LYS A 24 8.42 -0.91 -1.02
CA LYS A 24 9.76 -0.38 -1.31
C LYS A 24 10.12 0.86 -0.48
N LEU A 25 9.14 1.52 0.13
CA LEU A 25 9.31 2.76 0.90
C LEU A 25 9.04 2.58 2.40
N SER A 26 8.38 1.49 2.81
CA SER A 26 8.05 1.20 4.21
C SER A 26 7.94 -0.29 4.50
N ALA A 27 8.35 -0.68 5.70
CA ALA A 27 8.22 -2.04 6.21
C ALA A 27 6.78 -2.43 6.61
N PHE A 28 5.83 -1.49 6.65
CA PHE A 28 4.48 -1.75 7.18
C PHE A 28 3.73 -2.86 6.45
N TYR A 29 3.89 -3.00 5.14
CA TYR A 29 3.29 -4.10 4.38
C TYR A 29 3.72 -5.47 4.94
N ASN A 30 5.03 -5.66 5.16
CA ASN A 30 5.57 -6.91 5.68
C ASN A 30 5.18 -7.13 7.15
N VAL A 31 5.24 -6.08 7.97
CA VAL A 31 4.77 -6.13 9.37
C VAL A 31 3.29 -6.55 9.41
N MET A 32 2.45 -5.98 8.55
CA MET A 32 1.04 -6.31 8.51
C MET A 32 0.81 -7.77 8.10
N LYS A 33 1.54 -8.27 7.09
CA LYS A 33 1.50 -9.70 6.75
C LYS A 33 1.75 -10.57 7.98
N SER A 34 2.86 -10.34 8.70
CA SER A 34 3.20 -11.11 9.90
C SER A 34 2.13 -11.02 11.01
N VAL A 35 1.52 -9.86 11.20
CA VAL A 35 0.41 -9.70 12.15
C VAL A 35 -0.83 -10.49 11.70
N THR A 36 -1.21 -10.39 10.42
CA THR A 36 -2.39 -11.07 9.91
C THR A 36 -2.23 -12.59 9.86
N GLU A 37 -1.04 -13.13 9.65
CA GLU A 37 -0.83 -14.59 9.72
C GLU A 37 -1.11 -15.13 11.13
N ARG A 38 -0.62 -14.46 12.18
CA ARG A 38 -0.94 -14.82 13.58
C ARG A 38 -2.43 -14.70 13.88
N LEU A 39 -3.06 -13.60 13.46
CA LEU A 39 -4.49 -13.40 13.70
C LEU A 39 -5.37 -14.38 12.92
N LYS A 40 -4.93 -14.91 11.78
CA LYS A 40 -5.66 -15.99 11.08
C LYS A 40 -5.71 -17.28 11.89
N GLU A 41 -4.63 -17.60 12.61
CA GLU A 41 -4.60 -18.77 13.51
C GLU A 41 -5.58 -18.61 14.67
N GLU A 42 -5.67 -17.39 15.23
CA GLU A 42 -6.58 -17.07 16.33
C GLU A 42 -8.05 -16.91 15.88
N PHE A 43 -8.28 -16.39 14.67
CA PHE A 43 -9.60 -16.07 14.13
C PHE A 43 -9.79 -16.69 12.74
N PRO A 44 -9.98 -18.03 12.64
CA PRO A 44 -10.04 -18.74 11.36
C PRO A 44 -11.26 -18.37 10.50
N SER A 45 -12.30 -17.77 11.08
CA SER A 45 -13.46 -17.24 10.36
C SER A 45 -13.22 -15.87 9.73
N VAL A 46 -12.11 -15.20 10.04
CA VAL A 46 -11.78 -13.87 9.53
C VAL A 46 -10.82 -13.99 8.34
N THR A 47 -11.24 -13.42 7.22
CA THR A 47 -10.44 -13.36 5.99
C THR A 47 -9.68 -12.05 5.93
N PHE A 48 -8.35 -12.13 5.98
CA PHE A 48 -7.46 -10.97 5.78
C PHE A 48 -6.93 -10.92 4.34
N ARG A 49 -6.80 -9.70 3.81
CA ARG A 49 -6.10 -9.39 2.55
C ARG A 49 -5.15 -8.22 2.80
N VAL A 50 -3.85 -8.48 2.75
CA VAL A 50 -2.84 -7.41 2.84
C VAL A 50 -2.42 -7.01 1.44
N ILE A 51 -2.54 -5.73 1.11
CA ILE A 51 -2.38 -5.20 -0.25
C ILE A 51 -1.28 -4.14 -0.24
N ASP A 52 -0.28 -4.33 -1.11
CA ASP A 52 0.73 -3.32 -1.41
C ASP A 52 0.25 -2.47 -2.60
N THR A 53 -0.04 -1.20 -2.38
CA THR A 53 -0.46 -0.30 -3.47
C THR A 53 0.64 -0.07 -4.51
N LYS A 54 1.91 -0.33 -4.16
CA LYS A 54 3.11 0.02 -4.93
C LYS A 54 3.23 1.52 -5.25
N GLN A 55 2.45 2.36 -4.54
CA GLN A 55 2.37 3.80 -4.72
C GLN A 55 2.57 4.53 -3.38
N LEU A 56 2.62 5.86 -3.44
CA LEU A 56 2.70 6.75 -2.28
C LEU A 56 1.68 7.88 -2.44
N SER A 57 1.25 8.48 -1.32
CA SER A 57 0.41 9.69 -1.31
C SER A 57 -0.83 9.51 -2.20
N ILE A 58 -1.10 10.46 -3.10
CA ILE A 58 -2.25 10.44 -4.00
C ILE A 58 -2.32 9.20 -4.90
N GLY A 59 -1.17 8.62 -5.27
CA GLY A 59 -1.15 7.37 -6.04
C GLY A 59 -1.71 6.20 -5.25
N ALA A 60 -1.34 6.09 -3.97
CA ALA A 60 -1.86 5.05 -3.09
C ALA A 60 -3.37 5.25 -2.83
N GLY A 61 -3.80 6.50 -2.67
CA GLY A 61 -5.23 6.84 -2.56
C GLY A 61 -6.03 6.44 -3.80
N TYR A 62 -5.50 6.70 -5.01
CA TYR A 62 -6.17 6.33 -6.25
C TYR A 62 -6.28 4.80 -6.41
N VAL A 63 -5.23 4.05 -6.05
CA VAL A 63 -5.28 2.59 -6.01
C VAL A 63 -6.35 2.10 -5.03
N LEU A 64 -6.45 2.69 -3.84
CA LEU A 64 -7.49 2.34 -2.86
C LEU A 64 -8.91 2.54 -3.42
N LEU A 65 -9.17 3.66 -4.11
CA LEU A 65 -10.47 3.90 -4.74
C LEU A 65 -10.84 2.81 -5.75
N LYS A 66 -9.88 2.41 -6.59
CA LYS A 66 -10.08 1.35 -7.59
C LYS A 66 -10.23 -0.04 -6.98
N LEU A 67 -9.57 -0.30 -5.85
CA LEU A 67 -9.79 -1.51 -5.07
C LEU A 67 -11.19 -1.56 -4.48
N MET A 68 -11.71 -0.44 -3.96
CA MET A 68 -13.07 -0.39 -3.42
C MET A 68 -14.13 -0.65 -4.51
N GLU A 69 -13.96 -0.06 -5.70
CA GLU A 69 -14.79 -0.35 -6.88
C GLU A 69 -14.73 -1.86 -7.22
N ALA A 70 -13.53 -2.42 -7.34
CA ALA A 70 -13.33 -3.82 -7.69
C ALA A 70 -13.94 -4.80 -6.68
N VAL A 71 -13.82 -4.52 -5.38
CA VAL A 71 -14.43 -5.34 -4.32
C VAL A 71 -15.96 -5.30 -4.42
N LYS A 72 -16.54 -4.13 -4.71
CA LYS A 72 -17.99 -3.99 -4.92
C LYS A 72 -18.47 -4.78 -6.14
N ASP A 73 -17.67 -4.84 -7.19
CA ASP A 73 -17.94 -5.59 -8.42
C ASP A 73 -17.62 -7.09 -8.30
N GLY A 74 -17.24 -7.57 -7.12
CA GLY A 74 -16.96 -8.99 -6.87
C GLY A 74 -15.65 -9.50 -7.46
N ARG A 75 -14.71 -8.61 -7.83
CA ARG A 75 -13.39 -9.01 -8.32
C ARG A 75 -12.59 -9.69 -7.20
N GLU A 76 -12.10 -10.89 -7.47
CA GLU A 76 -11.32 -11.68 -6.50
C GLU A 76 -9.83 -11.34 -6.52
N ASP A 77 -9.27 -11.10 -7.71
CA ASP A 77 -7.85 -10.80 -7.91
C ASP A 77 -7.58 -9.30 -7.79
N LEU A 78 -7.39 -8.84 -6.55
CA LEU A 78 -7.07 -7.46 -6.23
C LEU A 78 -5.63 -7.07 -6.58
N GLU A 79 -4.70 -8.02 -6.67
CA GLU A 79 -3.33 -7.73 -7.09
C GLU A 79 -3.30 -7.35 -8.58
N LYS A 80 -4.10 -8.02 -9.42
CA LYS A 80 -4.29 -7.62 -10.81
C LYS A 80 -4.89 -6.22 -10.93
N VAL A 81 -5.85 -5.85 -10.08
CA VAL A 81 -6.40 -4.48 -10.04
C VAL A 81 -5.30 -3.47 -9.71
N VAL A 82 -4.45 -3.75 -8.72
CA VAL A 82 -3.30 -2.89 -8.40
C VAL A 82 -2.38 -2.74 -9.60
N GLN A 83 -2.08 -3.82 -10.34
CA GLN A 83 -1.24 -3.77 -11.53
C GLN A 83 -1.86 -2.93 -12.65
N GLU A 84 -3.12 -3.19 -13.02
CA GLU A 84 -3.87 -2.47 -14.06
C GLU A 84 -3.96 -0.96 -13.77
N VAL A 85 -4.14 -0.59 -12.50
CA VAL A 85 -4.22 0.80 -12.08
C VAL A 85 -2.84 1.45 -12.14
N ASN A 86 -1.79 0.74 -11.67
CA ASN A 86 -0.43 1.25 -11.68
C ASN A 86 0.13 1.52 -13.08
N GLU A 87 -0.27 0.73 -14.09
CA GLU A 87 0.08 0.99 -15.50
C GLU A 87 -0.41 2.35 -16.00
N ARG A 88 -1.47 2.89 -15.38
CA ARG A 88 -2.09 4.17 -15.77
C ARG A 88 -1.62 5.35 -14.92
N ILE A 89 -0.98 5.10 -13.78
CA ILE A 89 -0.52 6.16 -12.87
C ILE A 89 0.83 6.70 -13.36
N LYS A 90 0.88 8.03 -13.55
CA LYS A 90 2.13 8.78 -13.70
C LYS A 90 2.13 9.94 -12.71
N ILE A 91 3.01 9.89 -11.71
CA ILE A 91 3.14 10.94 -10.70
C ILE A 91 4.36 11.80 -11.05
N ARG A 92 4.13 13.10 -11.18
CA ARG A 92 5.19 14.11 -11.22
C ARG A 92 5.05 14.98 -9.98
N PHE A 93 6.17 15.27 -9.34
CA PHE A 93 6.21 16.14 -8.17
C PHE A 93 7.46 17.00 -8.25
N SER A 94 7.43 18.12 -7.54
CA SER A 94 8.57 19.03 -7.38
C SER A 94 8.78 19.27 -5.89
N VAL A 95 10.04 19.40 -5.48
CA VAL A 95 10.44 19.70 -4.11
C VAL A 95 11.36 20.91 -4.13
N LEU A 96 11.37 21.67 -3.03
CA LEU A 96 12.28 22.80 -2.87
C LEU A 96 13.73 22.32 -2.64
N GLU A 97 13.90 21.27 -1.83
CA GLU A 97 15.21 20.72 -1.49
C GLU A 97 15.19 19.19 -1.51
N PHE A 98 16.16 18.57 -2.20
CA PHE A 98 16.31 17.12 -2.26
C PHE A 98 17.00 16.51 -1.04
N ASP A 99 17.62 17.34 -0.20
CA ASP A 99 18.42 16.93 0.96
C ASP A 99 17.67 15.99 1.90
N TYR A 100 16.41 16.30 2.20
CA TYR A 100 15.58 15.47 3.07
C TYR A 100 15.29 14.10 2.47
N LEU A 101 15.04 14.02 1.16
CA LEU A 101 14.76 12.76 0.47
C LEU A 101 16.00 11.87 0.42
N MET A 102 17.16 12.45 0.16
CA MET A 102 18.46 11.76 0.16
C MET A 102 18.84 11.26 1.56
N LYS A 103 18.77 12.14 2.57
CA LYS A 103 19.06 11.77 3.98
C LYS A 103 18.14 10.67 4.50
N SER A 104 16.89 10.63 4.03
CA SER A 104 15.93 9.58 4.40
C SER A 104 16.20 8.20 3.76
N GLY A 105 17.11 8.12 2.77
CA GLY A 105 17.43 6.88 2.04
C GLY A 105 16.32 6.38 1.08
N ARG A 106 15.25 7.16 0.89
CA ARG A 106 14.08 6.79 0.07
C ARG A 106 14.19 7.24 -1.38
N VAL A 107 15.23 7.99 -1.72
CA VAL A 107 15.64 8.33 -3.10
C VAL A 107 17.08 7.88 -3.28
N LYS A 108 17.33 7.09 -4.34
CA LYS A 108 18.69 6.78 -4.78
C LYS A 108 19.23 7.96 -5.59
N THR A 109 20.53 8.24 -5.44
CA THR A 109 21.26 9.38 -6.04
C THR A 109 20.71 9.78 -7.41
N ILE A 110 20.26 11.04 -7.50
CA ILE A 110 19.92 11.66 -8.76
C ILE A 110 21.25 11.88 -9.49
N LYS A 111 21.42 11.30 -10.68
CA LYS A 111 22.51 11.74 -11.56
C LYS A 111 22.21 13.19 -11.92
N GLU A 112 23.11 14.10 -11.60
CA GLU A 112 23.09 15.45 -12.17
C GLU A 112 22.86 15.31 -13.68
N CYS A 113 21.79 15.92 -14.18
CA CYS A 113 21.68 16.20 -15.60
C CYS A 113 22.70 17.30 -15.87
N SER A 114 23.93 16.90 -16.21
CA SER A 114 24.87 17.77 -16.88
C SER A 114 24.25 18.20 -18.22
N GLU A 115 23.90 19.49 -18.29
CA GLU A 115 23.79 20.30 -19.51
C GLU A 115 22.77 19.83 -20.56
N ILE A 116 21.59 20.45 -20.53
CA ILE A 116 20.92 20.82 -21.78
C ILE A 116 21.60 22.12 -22.22
N SER A 117 22.54 22.00 -23.15
CA SER A 117 22.95 23.08 -24.06
C SER A 117 22.16 22.95 -25.35
#